data_AF-A0AAW2TMC1-F1
#
_entry.id   AF-A0AAW2TMC1-F1
#
_cell.length_a   1.000
_cell.length_b   1.000
_cell.length_c   1.000
_cell.angle_alpha   90.00
_cell.angle_beta   90.00
_cell.angle_gamma   90.00
#
_symmetry.space_group_name_H-M   'P 1'
#
loop_
_entity.id
_entity.type
_entity.pdbx_description
1 polymer ?
#
loop_
_entity_poly.entity_id
_entity_poly.type
_entity_poly.pdbx_seq_one_letter_code
_entity_poly.pdbx_strand_id
1 'polypeptide(L)'
;MAKSIWILLVIVAWYDYEIWQMDVKTNFLNGFVEEEIYMDQPEGFTTVGEEQKNEHDPFVYKMISGSSIVYLVLYVDDILLIGNDIKVLGGIEAWLPTQFFMKDMGEASNILGIKIYRDRSKRMLGLTQSSYIAKVLKRFKMENSK
;
A
#
# COMPACT_ATOMS: atom_id res chain seq x y z
N MET A 1 -2.78 -10.09 -6.65
CA MET A 1 -3.04 -9.02 -5.67
C MET A 1 -2.78 -9.43 -4.21
N ALA A 2 -3.64 -10.21 -3.53
CA ALA A 2 -3.46 -10.47 -2.08
C ALA A 2 -2.11 -11.14 -1.73
N LYS A 3 -1.63 -12.10 -2.53
CA LYS A 3 -0.36 -12.82 -2.27
C LYS A 3 0.87 -11.91 -2.32
N SER A 4 0.90 -10.95 -3.25
CA SER A 4 2.06 -10.06 -3.42
C SER A 4 2.21 -9.09 -2.26
N ILE A 5 1.10 -8.62 -1.67
CA ILE A 5 1.12 -7.80 -0.46
C ILE A 5 1.83 -8.54 0.68
N TRP A 6 1.49 -9.81 0.91
CA TRP A 6 2.14 -10.61 1.96
C TRP A 6 3.63 -10.81 1.71
N ILE A 7 4.03 -11.06 0.46
CA ILE A 7 5.45 -11.19 0.09
C ILE A 7 6.18 -9.86 0.34
N LEU A 8 5.59 -8.74 -0.05
CA LEU A 8 6.17 -7.42 0.16
C LEU A 8 6.29 -7.08 1.65
N LEU A 9 5.31 -7.45 2.49
CA LEU A 9 5.42 -7.29 3.94
C LEU A 9 6.58 -8.12 4.53
N VAL A 10 6.82 -9.33 4.02
CA VAL A 10 7.99 -10.12 4.42
C VAL A 10 9.30 -9.42 4.01
N ILE A 11 9.36 -8.87 2.80
CA ILE A 11 10.51 -8.09 2.31
C ILE A 11 10.74 -6.86 3.20
N VAL A 12 9.68 -6.15 3.57
CA VAL A 12 9.74 -4.98 4.45
C VAL A 12 10.35 -5.35 5.80
N ALA A 13 9.88 -6.43 6.43
CA ALA A 13 10.42 -6.90 7.70
C ALA A 13 11.90 -7.32 7.57
N TRP A 14 12.22 -8.08 6.53
CA TRP A 14 13.55 -8.66 6.31
C TRP A 14 14.62 -7.62 5.96
N TYR A 15 14.28 -6.61 5.14
CA TYR A 15 15.22 -5.58 4.69
C TYR A 15 15.09 -4.25 5.43
N ASP A 16 14.11 -4.12 6.33
CA ASP A 16 13.77 -2.91 7.08
C ASP A 16 13.32 -1.75 6.18
N TYR A 17 12.65 -2.05 5.06
CA TYR A 17 12.15 -1.00 4.17
C TYR A 17 11.07 -0.15 4.85
N GLU A 18 10.93 1.10 4.46
CA GLU A 18 9.81 1.92 4.89
C GLU A 18 8.52 1.49 4.20
N ILE A 19 7.38 1.69 4.87
CA ILE A 19 6.06 1.40 4.32
C ILE A 19 5.10 2.53 4.66
N TRP A 20 4.64 3.25 3.64
CA TRP A 20 3.73 4.38 3.77
C TRP A 20 2.43 4.07 3.04
N GLN A 21 1.32 4.55 3.60
CA GLN A 21 0.00 4.39 3.03
C GLN A 21 -0.52 5.75 2.59
N MET A 22 -1.13 5.81 1.41
CA MET A 22 -1.84 6.97 0.91
C MET A 22 -3.25 6.56 0.49
N ASP A 23 -4.24 7.40 0.80
CA ASP A 23 -5.65 7.15 0.52
C ASP A 23 -6.11 8.09 -0.60
N VAL A 24 -6.54 7.56 -1.73
CA VAL A 24 -7.07 8.34 -2.84
C VAL A 24 -8.54 8.63 -2.57
N LYS A 25 -8.90 9.90 -2.38
CA LYS A 25 -10.27 10.29 -1.99
C LYS A 25 -11.30 10.13 -3.11
N THR A 26 -10.87 9.90 -4.35
CA THR A 26 -11.78 9.69 -5.48
C THR A 26 -12.26 8.24 -5.50
N ASN A 27 -13.26 7.94 -4.68
CA ASN A 27 -14.15 6.83 -4.94
C ASN A 27 -14.88 7.09 -6.27
N PHE A 28 -14.31 6.63 -7.38
CA PHE A 28 -15.12 6.10 -8.47
C PHE A 28 -15.36 4.63 -8.09
N LEU A 29 -16.58 4.25 -7.75
CA LEU A 29 -17.55 3.75 -8.73
C LEU A 29 -19.00 4.12 -8.33
N ASN A 30 -19.37 5.41 -8.36
CA ASN A 30 -20.79 5.82 -8.38
C ASN A 30 -21.22 6.33 -9.76
N GLY A 31 -20.85 5.58 -10.79
CA GLY A 31 -21.50 5.58 -12.09
C GLY A 31 -21.49 4.13 -12.57
N PHE A 32 -22.55 3.68 -13.25
CA PHE A 32 -22.43 2.43 -14.01
C PHE A 32 -21.30 2.64 -15.03
N VAL A 33 -20.22 1.89 -14.88
CA VAL A 33 -19.09 1.94 -15.81
C VAL A 33 -19.22 0.72 -16.72
N GLU A 34 -19.50 0.96 -18.00
CA GLU A 34 -19.58 -0.08 -19.04
C GLU A 34 -18.19 -0.49 -19.57
N GLU A 35 -17.12 0.23 -19.20
CA GLU A 35 -15.77 0.08 -19.72
C GLU A 35 -14.76 -0.41 -18.66
N GLU A 36 -13.81 -1.23 -19.06
CA GLU A 36 -12.68 -1.63 -18.21
C GLU A 36 -11.80 -0.40 -17.92
N ILE A 37 -11.76 0.04 -16.66
CA ILE A 37 -10.88 1.13 -16.24
C ILE A 37 -9.46 0.58 -16.09
N TYR A 38 -8.58 0.97 -17.00
CA TYR A 38 -7.13 0.77 -16.88
C TYR A 38 -6.53 1.97 -16.15
N MET A 39 -5.80 1.74 -15.06
CA MET A 39 -4.93 2.80 -14.50
C MET A 39 -3.69 2.92 -15.39
N ASP A 40 -3.52 4.09 -16.00
CA ASP A 40 -2.25 4.45 -16.62
C ASP A 40 -1.19 4.69 -15.54
N GLN A 41 0.03 4.29 -15.87
CA GLN A 41 1.17 4.40 -14.98
C GLN A 41 1.47 5.89 -14.69
N PRO A 42 1.70 6.28 -13.43
CA PRO A 42 1.91 7.68 -13.09
C PRO A 42 3.17 8.27 -13.76
N GLU A 43 3.10 9.48 -14.35
CA GLU A 43 4.24 10.16 -15.01
C GLU A 43 5.41 10.40 -14.05
N GLY A 44 6.49 9.64 -14.17
CA GLY A 44 7.59 9.62 -13.20
C GLY A 44 7.93 8.21 -12.69
N PHE A 45 7.01 7.27 -12.88
CA PHE A 45 7.33 5.86 -13.01
C PHE A 45 7.63 5.47 -14.46
N THR A 46 7.73 6.46 -15.37
CA THR A 46 7.97 6.34 -16.82
C THR A 46 9.44 6.67 -17.16
N THR A 47 10.40 5.90 -16.63
CA THR A 47 11.78 5.91 -17.12
C THR A 47 11.96 4.77 -18.11
N VAL A 48 11.92 5.11 -19.40
CA VAL A 48 12.10 4.21 -20.54
C VAL A 48 13.32 3.29 -20.32
N GLY A 49 13.09 2.02 -19.95
CA GLY A 49 14.11 0.98 -19.80
C GLY A 49 14.37 0.45 -18.38
N GLU A 50 13.84 1.06 -17.31
CA GLU A 50 14.09 0.63 -15.92
C GLU A 50 12.83 0.10 -15.19
N GLU A 51 11.71 0.03 -15.90
CA GLU A 51 10.41 -0.35 -15.35
C GLU A 51 10.13 -1.85 -15.53
N GLN A 52 9.69 -2.49 -14.45
CA GLN A 52 9.14 -3.84 -14.53
C GLN A 52 7.76 -3.85 -13.85
N LYS A 53 6.71 -3.76 -14.66
CA LYS A 53 5.37 -4.20 -14.24
C LYS A 53 5.45 -5.70 -13.97
N ASN A 54 4.96 -6.14 -12.81
CA ASN A 54 4.94 -7.56 -12.51
C ASN A 54 3.94 -8.25 -13.44
N GLU A 55 4.40 -9.13 -14.33
CA GLU A 55 3.57 -9.89 -15.27
C GLU A 55 2.49 -10.73 -14.58
N HIS A 56 2.70 -11.06 -13.31
CA HIS A 56 1.81 -11.90 -12.50
C HIS A 56 1.00 -11.11 -11.47
N ASP A 57 1.25 -9.81 -11.31
CA ASP A 57 0.42 -8.93 -10.47
C ASP A 57 0.39 -7.49 -11.01
N PRO A 58 -0.62 -7.14 -11.82
CA PRO A 58 -0.65 -5.86 -12.55
C PRO A 58 -0.79 -4.63 -11.64
N PHE A 59 -0.94 -4.84 -10.33
CA PHE A 59 -1.10 -3.81 -9.31
C PHE A 59 0.19 -3.53 -8.51
N VAL A 60 1.29 -4.19 -8.83
CA VAL A 60 2.60 -3.97 -8.20
C VAL A 60 3.57 -3.41 -9.24
N TYR A 61 4.04 -2.21 -8.97
CA TYR A 61 5.03 -1.49 -9.76
C TYR A 61 6.33 -1.43 -8.99
N LYS A 62 7.46 -1.61 -9.69
CA LYS A 62 8.79 -1.51 -9.11
C LYS A 62 9.58 -0.45 -9.85
N MET A 63 10.19 0.45 -9.10
CA MET A 63 11.15 1.43 -9.58
C MET A 63 12.51 1.15 -8.93
N ILE A 64 13.56 1.17 -9.74
CA ILE A 64 14.95 1.07 -9.28
C ILE A 64 15.70 2.26 -9.83
N SER A 65 16.32 3.04 -8.96
CA SER A 65 17.21 4.14 -9.36
C SER A 65 18.52 4.00 -8.59
N GLY A 66 19.55 3.51 -9.26
CA GLY A 66 20.82 3.14 -8.61
C GLY A 66 20.62 2.09 -7.51
N SER A 67 20.92 2.46 -6.25
CA SER A 67 20.72 1.61 -5.08
C SER A 67 19.33 1.72 -4.44
N SER A 68 18.52 2.69 -4.88
CA SER A 68 17.21 2.96 -4.31
C SER A 68 16.15 2.11 -5.00
N ILE A 69 15.36 1.39 -4.21
CA ILE A 69 14.31 0.48 -4.66
C ILE A 69 13.00 0.98 -4.05
N VAL A 70 12.00 1.17 -4.90
CA VAL A 70 10.64 1.50 -4.50
C VAL A 70 9.66 0.52 -5.12
N TYR A 71 8.72 0.05 -4.33
CA TYR A 71 7.53 -0.67 -4.76
C TYR A 71 6.32 0.22 -4.52
N LEU A 72 5.49 0.36 -5.54
CA LEU A 72 4.18 1.00 -5.46
C LEU A 72 3.13 -0.08 -5.68
N VAL A 73 2.25 -0.27 -4.69
CA VAL A 73 1.17 -1.24 -4.75
C VAL A 73 -0.15 -0.51 -4.75
N LEU A 74 -0.98 -0.78 -5.76
CA LEU A 74 -2.31 -0.22 -5.89
C LEU A 74 -3.36 -1.22 -5.37
N TYR A 75 -4.25 -0.77 -4.49
CA TYR A 75 -5.40 -1.54 -4.05
C TYR A 75 -6.62 -0.64 -3.92
N VAL A 76 -7.49 -0.63 -4.93
CA VAL A 76 -8.71 0.21 -4.93
C VAL A 76 -8.36 1.66 -4.56
N ASP A 77 -8.78 2.13 -3.38
CA ASP A 77 -8.55 3.49 -2.89
C ASP A 77 -7.20 3.64 -2.14
N ASP A 78 -6.55 2.53 -1.77
CA ASP A 78 -5.29 2.50 -1.02
C ASP A 78 -4.09 2.38 -1.97
N ILE A 79 -3.08 3.23 -1.75
CA ILE A 79 -1.74 3.12 -2.35
C ILE A 79 -0.75 2.80 -1.24
N LEU A 80 0.05 1.76 -1.43
CA LEU A 80 1.18 1.44 -0.56
C LEU A 80 2.49 1.78 -1.25
N LEU A 81 3.30 2.60 -0.61
CA LEU A 81 4.66 2.92 -1.01
C LEU A 81 5.62 2.19 -0.09
N ILE A 82 6.48 1.35 -0.67
CA ILE A 82 7.48 0.57 0.08
C ILE A 82 8.84 0.87 -0.51
N GLY A 83 9.85 1.17 0.30
CA GLY A 83 11.18 1.41 -0.26
C GLY A 83 12.29 1.54 0.77
N ASN A 84 13.53 1.54 0.29
CA ASN A 84 14.72 1.62 1.13
C ASN A 84 15.29 3.04 1.28
N ASP A 85 14.71 4.02 0.59
CA ASP A 85 15.19 5.40 0.57
C ASP A 85 14.04 6.38 0.85
N ILE A 86 14.05 6.95 2.05
CA ILE A 86 13.04 7.90 2.54
C ILE A 86 12.97 9.14 1.64
N LYS A 87 14.08 9.59 1.03
CA LYS A 87 14.07 10.79 0.20
C LYS A 87 13.33 10.53 -1.11
N VAL A 88 13.55 9.37 -1.72
CA VAL A 88 12.85 8.96 -2.93
C VAL A 88 11.36 8.75 -2.63
N LEU A 89 11.05 8.06 -1.52
CA LEU A 89 9.67 7.90 -1.07
C LEU A 89 8.97 9.24 -0.80
N GLY A 90 9.64 10.16 -0.10
CA GLY A 90 9.13 11.52 0.15
C GLY A 90 8.91 12.32 -1.13
N GLY A 91 9.75 12.14 -2.14
CA GLY A 91 9.55 12.72 -3.47
C GLY A 91 8.26 12.21 -4.13
N ILE A 92 8.02 10.89 -4.08
CA ILE A 92 6.83 10.27 -4.66
C ILE A 92 5.57 10.65 -3.88
N GLU A 93 5.64 10.63 -2.54
CA GLU A 93 4.55 11.03 -1.64
C GLU A 93 4.16 12.50 -1.87
N ALA A 94 5.13 13.40 -2.09
CA ALA A 94 4.84 14.81 -2.39
C ALA A 94 4.32 15.01 -3.82
N TRP A 95 4.73 14.16 -4.77
CA TRP A 95 4.34 14.24 -6.17
C TRP A 95 2.93 13.70 -6.42
N LEU A 96 2.54 12.59 -5.79
CA LEU A 96 1.24 11.93 -6.01
C LEU A 96 0.01 12.86 -5.81
N PRO A 97 -0.05 13.72 -4.77
CA PRO A 97 -1.13 14.69 -4.59
C PRO A 97 -1.21 15.77 -5.67
N THR A 98 -0.14 15.97 -6.46
CA THR A 98 -0.17 16.90 -7.60
C THR A 98 -0.93 16.33 -8.79
N GLN A 99 -1.02 15.01 -8.88
CA GLN A 99 -1.71 14.30 -9.97
C GLN A 99 -3.10 13.81 -9.56
N PHE A 100 -3.30 13.47 -8.29
CA PHE A 100 -4.53 12.88 -7.79
C PHE A 100 -5.00 13.55 -6.50
N PHE A 101 -6.31 13.59 -6.26
CA PHE A 101 -6.85 14.11 -5.00
C PHE A 101 -6.69 13.07 -3.88
N MET A 102 -5.63 13.23 -3.08
CA MET A 102 -5.24 12.26 -2.05
C MET A 102 -5.34 12.82 -0.63
N LYS A 103 -5.47 11.90 0.32
CA LYS A 103 -5.27 12.13 1.75
C LYS A 103 -3.98 11.43 2.17
N ASP A 104 -3.06 12.20 2.72
CA ASP A 104 -1.89 11.64 3.40
C ASP A 104 -2.33 10.94 4.70
N MET A 105 -1.81 9.72 4.91
CA MET A 105 -2.05 8.88 6.08
C MET A 105 -0.75 8.56 6.85
N GLY A 106 0.42 9.03 6.40
CA GLY A 106 1.72 8.83 7.02
C GLY A 106 2.23 7.38 7.00
N GLU A 107 3.05 7.01 8.01
CA GLU A 107 3.54 5.63 8.15
C GLU A 107 2.37 4.65 8.27
N ALA A 108 2.42 3.57 7.49
CA ALA A 108 1.30 2.65 7.37
C ALA A 108 1.04 1.91 8.70
N SER A 109 0.05 2.39 9.45
CA SER A 109 -0.44 1.74 10.67
C SER A 109 -1.59 0.76 10.40
N ASN A 110 -2.20 0.86 9.23
CA ASN A 110 -3.20 -0.09 8.73
C ASN A 110 -2.91 -0.40 7.26
N ILE A 111 -3.19 -1.63 6.82
CA ILE A 111 -3.17 -2.00 5.41
C ILE A 111 -4.38 -2.89 5.17
N LEU A 112 -5.29 -2.48 4.28
CA LEU A 112 -6.52 -3.23 3.96
C LEU A 112 -7.38 -3.55 5.20
N GLY A 113 -7.44 -2.62 6.15
CA GLY A 113 -8.14 -2.83 7.43
C GLY A 113 -7.44 -3.76 8.43
N ILE A 114 -6.22 -4.20 8.14
CA ILE A 114 -5.35 -4.93 9.07
C ILE A 114 -4.43 -3.92 9.75
N LYS A 115 -4.45 -3.87 11.08
CA LYS A 115 -3.47 -3.09 11.85
C LYS A 115 -2.10 -3.73 11.75
N ILE A 116 -1.09 -2.91 11.53
CA ILE A 116 0.30 -3.34 11.48
C ILE A 116 1.04 -2.79 12.70
N TYR A 117 1.85 -3.62 13.32
CA TYR A 117 2.84 -3.21 14.31
C TYR A 117 4.22 -3.67 13.87
N ARG A 118 5.23 -2.83 14.10
CA ARG A 118 6.59 -3.07 13.66
C ARG A 118 7.54 -3.08 14.85
N ASP A 119 8.31 -4.16 14.98
CA ASP A 119 9.44 -4.28 15.89
C ASP A 119 10.72 -4.42 15.07
N ARG A 120 11.41 -3.29 14.84
CA ARG A 120 12.64 -3.25 14.05
C ARG A 120 13.78 -4.00 14.73
N SER A 121 13.83 -4.05 16.06
CA SER A 121 14.86 -4.80 16.80
C SER A 121 14.80 -6.30 16.52
N LYS A 122 13.60 -6.82 16.27
CA LYS A 122 13.35 -8.23 15.95
C LYS A 122 13.10 -8.49 14.47
N ARG A 123 13.23 -7.49 13.60
CA ARG A 123 12.85 -7.55 12.18
C ARG A 123 11.46 -8.19 11.98
N MET A 124 10.51 -7.77 12.80
CA MET A 124 9.18 -8.35 12.85
C MET A 124 8.14 -7.31 12.46
N LEU A 125 7.29 -7.70 11.51
CA LEU A 125 6.00 -7.06 11.29
C LEU A 125 4.93 -8.01 11.78
N GLY A 126 4.09 -7.54 12.69
CA GLY A 126 2.93 -8.28 13.11
C GLY A 126 1.64 -7.58 12.76
N LEU A 127 0.60 -8.40 12.65
CA LEU A 127 -0.61 -8.06 11.94
C LEU A 127 -1.80 -8.45 12.80
N THR A 128 -2.75 -7.54 12.94
CA THR A 128 -3.93 -7.79 13.77
C THR A 128 -5.18 -7.16 13.20
N GLN A 129 -6.30 -7.86 13.33
CA GLN A 129 -7.64 -7.36 13.03
C GLN A 129 -8.50 -7.25 14.30
N SER A 130 -7.89 -7.04 15.48
CA SER A 130 -8.63 -6.93 16.75
C SER A 130 -9.79 -5.93 16.70
N SER A 131 -9.65 -4.83 15.96
CA SER A 131 -10.73 -3.85 15.79
C SER A 131 -11.91 -4.37 14.96
N TYR A 132 -11.67 -5.20 13.95
CA TYR A 132 -12.74 -5.87 13.22
C TYR A 132 -13.44 -6.91 14.10
N ILE A 133 -12.66 -7.73 14.81
CA ILE A 133 -13.20 -8.73 15.76
C ILE A 133 -14.09 -8.05 16.81
N ALA A 134 -13.63 -6.95 17.41
CA ALA A 134 -14.42 -6.18 18.37
C ALA A 134 -15.74 -5.65 17.77
N LYS A 135 -15.70 -5.15 16.52
CA LYS A 135 -16.92 -4.70 15.82
C LYS A 135 -17.90 -5.84 15.56
N VAL A 136 -17.41 -7.02 15.19
CA VAL A 136 -18.23 -8.23 14.98
C VAL A 136 -18.87 -8.67 16.28
N LEU A 137 -18.08 -8.80 17.36
CA LEU A 137 -18.60 -9.16 18.69
C LEU A 137 -19.68 -8.19 19.15
N LYS A 138 -19.47 -6.88 18.95
CA LYS A 138 -20.48 -5.85 19.24
C LYS A 138 -21.75 -6.02 18.42
N ARG A 139 -21.62 -6.23 17.10
CA ARG A 139 -22.75 -6.40 16.18
C ARG A 139 -23.66 -7.59 16.59
N PHE A 140 -23.06 -8.68 17.05
CA PHE A 140 -23.79 -9.88 17.47
C PHE A 140 -24.06 -9.95 18.98
N LYS A 141 -23.75 -8.88 19.75
CA LYS A 141 -23.92 -8.80 21.21
C LYS A 141 -23.15 -9.91 21.97
N MET A 142 -21.99 -10.29 21.46
CA MET A 142 -21.11 -11.33 22.02
C MET A 142 -19.91 -10.74 22.78
N GLU A 143 -19.95 -9.46 23.13
CA GLU A 143 -18.82 -8.74 23.77
C GLU A 143 -18.35 -9.39 25.08
N ASN A 144 -19.27 -10.05 25.79
CA ASN A 144 -19.03 -10.72 27.07
C ASN A 144 -19.16 -12.25 26.99
N SER A 145 -19.17 -12.82 25.78
CA SER A 145 -19.22 -14.28 25.63
C SER A 145 -17.86 -14.86 26.02
N LYS A 146 -17.88 -15.85 26.92
CA LYS A 146 -16.70 -16.65 27.26
C LYS A 146 -16.36 -17.64 26.14
#